data_AF-A0A519UBZ2-F1
#
_entry.id   AF-A0A519UBZ2-F1
#
_cell.length_a   1.000
_cell.length_b   1.000
_cell.length_c   1.000
_cell.angle_alpha   90.00
_cell.angle_beta   90.00
_cell.angle_gamma   90.00
#
_symmetry.space_group_name_H-M   'P 1'
#
loop_
_entity.id
_entity.type
_entity.pdbx_description
1 polymer ?
#
loop_
_entity_poly.entity_id
_entity_poly.type
_entity_poly.pdbx_seq_one_letter_code
_entity_poly.pdbx_strand_id
1 'polypeptide(L)'
;EGSHEEIAALIRRYVRAAPPALDEFFRLTVFNYLVSNGDAHLKNFSLYRLPGGDYTLTPAYDLLNTSLHVDDGNGLALDLFADDYETPSFAANGYLAYDDFFEFGRRIGLPPSRVRRVLADLASHEEATAQLLGRSFLSAEMQARYAASLEGRRQRLRYALAGS
;
A
#
# COMPACT_ATOMS: atom_id res chain seq x y z
N GLU A 1 4.45 17.42 7.97
CA GLU A 1 4.53 16.01 7.53
C GLU A 1 3.16 15.40 7.71
N GLY A 2 2.84 14.31 7.02
CA GLY A 2 1.51 13.70 7.08
C GLY A 2 1.56 12.19 6.88
N SER A 3 0.61 11.46 7.47
CA SER A 3 0.52 10.00 7.48
C SER A 3 -0.61 9.49 6.58
N HIS A 4 -0.59 8.19 6.27
CA HIS A 4 -1.71 7.55 5.56
C HIS A 4 -3.02 7.61 6.36
N GLU A 5 -2.95 7.54 7.69
CA GLU A 5 -4.11 7.66 8.56
C GLU A 5 -4.73 9.07 8.50
N GLU A 6 -3.92 10.13 8.41
CA GLU A 6 -4.41 11.50 8.21
C GLU A 6 -5.04 11.69 6.82
N ILE A 7 -4.47 11.07 5.77
CA ILE A 7 -5.08 11.07 4.43
C ILE A 7 -6.47 10.39 4.49
N ALA A 8 -6.58 9.25 5.17
CA ALA A 8 -7.87 8.58 5.36
C ALA A 8 -8.88 9.46 6.13
N ALA A 9 -8.42 10.22 7.13
CA ALA A 9 -9.26 11.17 7.85
C ALA A 9 -9.80 12.28 6.92
N LEU A 10 -8.97 12.80 6.01
CA LEU A 10 -9.38 13.76 4.99
C LEU A 10 -10.37 13.17 4.00
N ILE A 11 -10.11 11.95 3.50
CA ILE A 11 -11.06 11.23 2.61
C ILE A 11 -12.42 11.10 3.30
N ARG A 12 -12.44 10.65 4.56
CA ARG A 12 -13.69 10.51 5.34
C ARG A 12 -14.43 11.82 5.51
N ARG A 13 -13.70 12.93 5.65
CA ARG A 13 -14.27 14.27 5.86
C ARG A 13 -14.85 14.88 4.59
N TYR A 14 -14.19 14.70 3.45
CA TYR A 14 -14.49 15.45 2.22
C TYR A 14 -15.13 14.61 1.12
N VAL A 15 -15.00 13.29 1.14
CA VAL A 15 -15.61 12.38 0.14
C VAL A 15 -16.95 11.89 0.65
N ARG A 16 -18.03 12.22 -0.08
CA ARG A 16 -19.40 11.85 0.29
C ARG A 16 -19.60 10.33 0.36
N ALA A 17 -19.01 9.59 -0.58
CA ALA A 17 -18.97 8.13 -0.58
C ALA A 17 -17.68 7.62 0.09
N ALA A 18 -17.46 7.99 1.36
CA ALA A 18 -16.22 7.67 2.06
C ALA A 18 -15.88 6.16 2.14
N PRO A 19 -16.82 5.23 2.43
CA PRO A 19 -16.47 3.80 2.56
C PRO A 19 -15.80 3.17 1.33
N PRO A 20 -16.34 3.29 0.10
CA PRO A 20 -15.65 2.77 -1.08
C PRO A 20 -14.33 3.51 -1.38
N ALA A 21 -14.24 4.82 -1.11
CA ALA A 21 -13.01 5.56 -1.30
C ALA A 21 -11.90 5.13 -0.33
N LEU A 22 -12.24 4.86 0.93
CA LEU A 22 -11.30 4.33 1.93
C LEU A 22 -10.82 2.92 1.56
N ASP A 23 -11.68 2.11 0.95
CA ASP A 23 -11.30 0.77 0.45
C ASP A 23 -10.33 0.84 -0.73
N GLU A 24 -10.58 1.74 -1.68
CA GLU A 24 -9.68 2.01 -2.80
C GLU A 24 -8.34 2.57 -2.32
N PHE A 25 -8.38 3.54 -1.40
CA PHE A 25 -7.19 4.10 -0.77
C PHE A 25 -6.35 3.02 -0.08
N PHE A 26 -6.98 2.16 0.73
CA PHE A 26 -6.30 1.05 1.38
C PHE A 26 -5.64 0.10 0.38
N ARG A 27 -6.37 -0.32 -0.65
CA ARG A 27 -5.82 -1.18 -1.71
C ARG A 27 -4.62 -0.52 -2.40
N LEU A 28 -4.68 0.79 -2.66
CA LEU A 28 -3.60 1.54 -3.29
C LEU A 28 -2.37 1.66 -2.38
N THR A 29 -2.55 1.91 -1.07
CA THR A 29 -1.46 1.92 -0.09
C THR A 29 -0.74 0.58 -0.03
N VAL A 30 -1.48 -0.53 0.09
CA VAL A 30 -0.88 -1.87 0.12
C VAL A 30 -0.24 -2.23 -1.22
N PHE A 31 -0.82 -1.79 -2.34
CA PHE A 31 -0.23 -2.00 -3.66
C PHE A 31 1.10 -1.27 -3.83
N ASN A 32 1.19 0.01 -3.43
CA ASN A 32 2.44 0.78 -3.46
C ASN A 32 3.52 0.12 -2.61
N TYR A 33 3.16 -0.39 -1.43
CA TYR A 33 4.05 -1.24 -0.67
C TYR A 33 4.44 -2.47 -1.49
N LEU A 34 3.50 -3.29 -1.97
CA LEU A 34 3.83 -4.53 -2.68
C LEU A 34 4.81 -4.33 -3.86
N VAL A 35 4.65 -3.28 -4.66
CA VAL A 35 5.47 -3.03 -5.85
C VAL A 35 6.77 -2.26 -5.59
N SER A 36 7.10 -1.97 -4.33
CA SER A 36 8.27 -1.16 -3.96
C SER A 36 8.25 0.25 -4.51
N ASN A 37 7.07 0.89 -4.45
CA ASN A 37 6.92 2.30 -4.75
C ASN A 37 7.22 3.15 -3.51
N GLY A 38 8.51 3.35 -3.24
CA GLY A 38 9.01 4.18 -2.15
C GLY A 38 8.88 5.69 -2.40
N ASP A 39 8.44 6.12 -3.58
CA ASP A 39 8.18 7.55 -3.89
C ASP A 39 6.68 7.90 -3.84
N ALA A 40 5.85 6.99 -3.33
CA ALA A 40 4.40 7.16 -3.18
C ALA A 40 4.01 8.16 -2.07
N HIS A 41 4.43 9.41 -2.23
CA HIS A 41 4.15 10.53 -1.33
C HIS A 41 2.69 11.01 -1.44
N LEU A 42 2.30 11.97 -0.59
CA LEU A 42 1.00 12.67 -0.56
C LEU A 42 0.49 13.08 -1.96
N LYS A 43 1.39 13.32 -2.91
CA LYS A 43 1.07 13.70 -4.29
C LYS A 43 0.41 12.59 -5.11
N ASN A 44 0.44 11.33 -4.69
CA ASN A 44 -0.20 10.21 -5.39
C ASN A 44 -1.65 9.97 -4.96
N PHE A 45 -2.15 10.77 -4.01
CA PHE A 45 -3.53 10.70 -3.52
C PHE A 45 -4.23 12.05 -3.74
N SER A 46 -4.79 12.25 -4.92
CA SER A 46 -5.52 13.48 -5.28
C SER A 46 -7.04 13.31 -5.15
N LEU A 47 -7.70 14.39 -4.70
CA LEU A 47 -9.15 14.51 -4.72
C LEU A 47 -9.57 15.39 -5.90
N TYR A 48 -10.46 14.86 -6.75
CA TYR A 48 -11.10 15.60 -7.81
C TYR A 48 -12.44 16.15 -7.33
N ARG A 49 -12.64 17.47 -7.48
CA ARG A 49 -13.92 18.12 -7.18
C ARG A 49 -14.86 18.00 -8.38
N LEU A 50 -15.96 17.29 -8.18
CA LEU A 50 -17.02 17.13 -9.17
C LEU A 50 -17.78 18.47 -9.39
N PRO A 51 -18.43 18.66 -10.56
CA PRO A 51 -19.23 19.86 -10.83
C PRO A 51 -20.31 20.16 -9.78
N GLY A 52 -20.77 19.16 -9.03
CA GLY A 52 -21.73 19.30 -7.93
C GLY A 52 -21.13 19.72 -6.58
N GLY A 53 -19.80 19.94 -6.50
CA GLY A 53 -19.10 20.34 -5.29
C GLY A 53 -18.60 19.20 -4.41
N ASP A 54 -19.03 17.97 -4.67
CA ASP A 54 -18.54 16.73 -4.05
C ASP A 54 -17.10 16.41 -4.49
N TYR A 55 -16.36 15.62 -3.69
CA TYR A 55 -15.02 15.12 -4.03
C TYR A 55 -15.01 13.62 -4.26
N THR A 56 -14.16 13.15 -5.18
CA THR A 56 -13.85 11.74 -5.42
C THR A 56 -12.34 11.54 -5.53
N LEU A 57 -11.85 10.32 -5.29
CA LEU A 57 -10.46 9.97 -5.61
C LEU A 57 -10.23 10.03 -7.12
N THR A 58 -9.07 10.53 -7.52
CA THR A 58 -8.58 10.38 -8.90
C THR A 58 -8.11 8.95 -9.14
N PRO A 59 -8.09 8.46 -10.39
CA PRO A 59 -7.40 7.22 -10.73
C PRO A 59 -5.96 7.22 -10.20
N ALA A 60 -5.45 6.05 -9.81
CA ALA A 60 -4.07 5.91 -9.37
C ALA A 60 -3.08 6.25 -10.51
N TYR A 61 -1.99 6.95 -10.16
CA TYR A 61 -0.91 7.29 -11.07
C TYR A 61 0.44 7.14 -10.35
N ASP A 62 1.52 7.17 -11.13
CA ASP A 62 2.91 7.07 -10.64
C ASP A 62 3.19 5.78 -9.84
N LEU A 63 2.72 4.66 -10.39
CA LEU A 63 2.90 3.31 -9.84
C LEU A 63 4.18 2.68 -10.38
N LEU A 64 5.32 3.06 -9.80
CA LEU A 64 6.64 2.62 -10.25
C LEU A 64 7.41 1.94 -9.12
N ASN A 65 8.21 0.93 -9.46
CA ASN A 65 9.15 0.35 -8.51
C ASN A 65 10.38 1.27 -8.44
N THR A 66 10.48 2.03 -7.36
CA THR A 66 11.57 3.00 -7.16
C THR A 66 12.80 2.36 -6.51
N SER A 67 12.66 1.19 -5.87
CA SER A 67 13.75 0.46 -5.21
C SER A 67 14.84 -0.03 -6.19
N LEU A 68 14.56 -0.02 -7.50
CA LEU A 68 15.56 -0.29 -8.53
C LEU A 68 16.64 0.81 -8.62
N HIS A 69 16.31 2.04 -8.21
CA HIS A 69 17.15 3.23 -8.37
C HIS A 69 17.57 3.90 -7.06
N VAL A 70 16.82 3.68 -5.96
CA VAL A 70 17.08 4.28 -4.65
C VAL A 70 16.87 3.27 -3.52
N ASP A 71 17.51 3.49 -2.37
CA ASP A 71 17.20 2.76 -1.13
C ASP A 71 15.81 3.18 -0.64
N ASP A 72 14.93 2.20 -0.38
CA ASP A 72 13.50 2.41 -0.10
C ASP A 72 13.16 2.37 1.40
N GLY A 73 14.16 2.25 2.27
CA GLY A 73 13.98 2.34 3.72
C GLY A 73 12.97 1.33 4.28
N ASN A 74 11.90 1.81 4.92
CA ASN A 74 10.82 0.95 5.46
C ASN A 74 9.81 0.48 4.39
N GLY A 75 9.96 0.94 3.14
CA GLY A 75 9.19 0.54 1.98
C GLY A 75 7.95 1.38 1.66
N LEU A 76 7.67 2.45 2.43
CA LEU A 76 6.64 3.45 2.14
C LEU A 76 7.23 4.87 2.23
N ALA A 77 6.67 5.81 1.48
CA ALA A 77 7.10 7.22 1.51
C ALA A 77 6.57 8.01 2.72
N LEU A 78 5.49 7.53 3.35
CA LEU A 78 4.84 8.14 4.51
C LEU A 78 4.53 7.05 5.54
N ASP A 79 4.48 7.43 6.81
CA ASP A 79 4.08 6.53 7.88
C ASP A 79 2.63 6.05 7.71
N LEU A 80 2.35 4.83 8.18
CA LEU A 80 1.00 4.27 8.18
C LEU A 80 0.11 4.96 9.22
N PHE A 81 0.66 5.21 10.40
CA PHE A 81 -0.04 5.73 11.56
C PHE A 81 0.28 7.20 11.79
N ALA A 82 -0.69 7.95 12.32
CA ALA A 82 -0.52 9.38 12.62
C ALA A 82 0.17 9.63 13.97
N ASP A 83 0.19 8.61 14.84
CA ASP A 83 0.85 8.59 16.13
C ASP A 83 2.14 7.75 16.07
N ASP A 84 2.95 7.81 17.12
CA ASP A 84 4.17 6.98 17.29
C ASP A 84 3.83 5.50 17.58
N TYR A 85 2.71 4.99 17.05
CA TYR A 85 2.27 3.63 17.25
C TYR A 85 3.05 2.67 16.35
N GLU A 86 3.60 1.62 16.96
CA GLU A 86 4.22 0.50 16.26
C GLU A 86 3.50 -0.80 16.60
N THR A 87 3.29 -1.66 15.60
CA THR A 87 2.82 -3.01 15.90
C THR A 87 3.96 -3.86 16.50
N PRO A 88 3.65 -4.89 17.30
CA PRO A 88 4.66 -5.86 17.72
C PRO A 88 5.41 -6.52 16.55
N SER A 89 4.74 -6.68 15.40
CA SER A 89 5.36 -7.20 14.18
C SER A 89 6.45 -6.25 13.68
N PHE A 90 6.16 -4.96 13.56
CA PHE A 90 7.15 -3.98 13.12
C PHE A 90 8.33 -3.88 14.10
N ALA A 91 8.05 -3.80 15.40
CA ALA A 91 9.09 -3.74 16.44
C ALA A 91 10.02 -4.97 16.43
N ALA A 92 9.49 -6.16 16.11
CA ALA A 92 10.29 -7.38 16.03
C ALA A 92 11.08 -7.52 14.73
N ASN A 93 10.51 -7.06 13.61
CA ASN A 93 11.04 -7.33 12.27
C ASN A 93 11.85 -6.17 11.67
N GLY A 94 11.60 -4.94 12.10
CA GLY A 94 12.16 -3.72 11.50
C GLY A 94 11.59 -3.40 10.11
N TYR A 95 10.48 -4.03 9.71
CA TYR A 95 9.80 -3.77 8.44
C TYR A 95 8.29 -3.98 8.55
N LEU A 96 7.53 -3.32 7.67
CA LEU A 96 6.07 -3.44 7.60
C LEU A 96 5.66 -4.83 7.07
N ALA A 97 4.68 -5.46 7.72
CA ALA A 97 4.13 -6.77 7.38
C ALA A 97 2.61 -6.79 7.49
N TYR A 98 2.00 -7.98 7.42
CA TYR A 98 0.54 -8.16 7.45
C TYR A 98 -0.13 -7.42 8.62
N ASP A 99 0.41 -7.54 9.83
CA ASP A 99 -0.22 -6.99 11.04
C ASP A 99 -0.30 -5.46 11.01
N ASP A 100 0.68 -4.80 10.41
CA ASP A 100 0.71 -3.34 10.22
C ASP A 100 -0.42 -2.87 9.32
N PHE A 101 -0.55 -3.50 8.15
CA PHE A 101 -1.63 -3.17 7.21
C PHE A 101 -3.00 -3.61 7.74
N PHE A 102 -3.06 -4.68 8.53
CA PHE A 102 -4.30 -5.12 9.16
C PHE A 102 -4.79 -4.09 10.18
N GLU A 103 -3.91 -3.61 11.05
CA GLU A 103 -4.22 -2.57 12.03
C GLU A 103 -4.55 -1.23 11.35
N PHE A 104 -3.78 -0.84 10.34
CA PHE A 104 -4.06 0.36 9.53
C PHE A 104 -5.47 0.30 8.91
N GLY A 105 -5.82 -0.80 8.25
CA GLY A 105 -7.16 -1.01 7.67
C GLY A 105 -8.28 -0.87 8.71
N ARG A 106 -8.06 -1.36 9.94
CA ARG A 106 -9.01 -1.24 11.05
C ARG A 106 -9.16 0.22 11.51
N ARG A 107 -8.07 0.95 11.65
CA ARG A 107 -8.06 2.37 12.09
C ARG A 107 -8.75 3.31 11.09
N ILE A 108 -8.58 3.05 9.80
CA ILE A 108 -9.30 3.80 8.76
C ILE A 108 -10.77 3.36 8.60
N GLY A 109 -11.25 2.43 9.44
CA GLY A 109 -12.67 2.07 9.55
C GLY A 109 -13.15 1.00 8.58
N LEU A 110 -12.24 0.23 7.96
CA LEU A 110 -12.63 -0.91 7.14
C LEU A 110 -13.01 -2.12 8.00
N PRO A 111 -14.04 -2.90 7.61
CA PRO A 111 -14.37 -4.14 8.30
C PRO A 111 -13.18 -5.13 8.27
N PRO A 112 -12.84 -5.83 9.37
CA PRO A 112 -11.72 -6.76 9.39
C PRO A 112 -11.76 -7.83 8.30
N SER A 113 -12.94 -8.31 7.93
CA SER A 113 -13.13 -9.26 6.83
C SER A 113 -12.75 -8.67 5.46
N ARG A 114 -12.98 -7.36 5.25
CA ARG A 114 -12.59 -6.67 4.03
C ARG A 114 -11.08 -6.49 3.96
N VAL A 115 -10.46 -6.04 5.05
CA VAL A 115 -9.01 -5.88 5.17
C VAL A 115 -8.28 -7.19 4.83
N ARG A 116 -8.70 -8.30 5.46
CA ARG A 116 -8.15 -9.65 5.16
C ARG A 116 -8.29 -10.03 3.69
N ARG A 117 -9.45 -9.77 3.10
CA ARG A 117 -9.71 -10.10 1.69
C ARG A 117 -8.81 -9.30 0.75
N VAL A 118 -8.63 -8.00 1.00
CA VAL A 118 -7.76 -7.15 0.17
C VAL A 118 -6.30 -7.58 0.28
N LEU A 119 -5.80 -7.85 1.49
CA LEU A 119 -4.43 -8.32 1.70
C LEU A 119 -4.17 -9.67 1.00
N ALA A 120 -5.09 -10.62 1.15
CA ALA A 120 -5.00 -11.93 0.50
C ALA A 120 -5.02 -11.82 -1.03
N ASP A 121 -5.91 -11.00 -1.58
CA ASP A 121 -6.04 -10.77 -3.03
C ASP A 121 -4.76 -10.13 -3.61
N LEU A 122 -4.25 -9.06 -3.00
CA LEU A 122 -3.02 -8.42 -3.48
C LEU A 122 -1.81 -9.38 -3.43
N ALA A 123 -1.78 -10.28 -2.44
CA ALA A 123 -0.73 -11.27 -2.32
C ALA A 123 -0.89 -12.50 -3.23
N SER A 124 -1.97 -12.69 -4.00
CA SER A 124 -2.25 -13.95 -4.73
C SER A 124 -2.01 -13.95 -6.25
N HIS A 125 -1.39 -12.88 -6.80
CA HIS A 125 -1.23 -12.69 -8.24
C HIS A 125 0.19 -13.01 -8.79
N GLU A 126 0.89 -14.01 -8.27
CA GLU A 126 2.28 -14.34 -8.63
C GLU A 126 2.48 -14.53 -10.14
N GLU A 127 1.66 -15.40 -10.76
CA GLU A 127 1.80 -15.74 -12.17
C GLU A 127 1.57 -14.51 -13.05
N ALA A 128 0.50 -13.75 -12.77
CA ALA A 128 0.19 -12.54 -13.52
C ALA A 128 1.31 -11.50 -13.42
N THR A 129 1.88 -11.29 -12.23
CA THR A 129 2.99 -10.33 -12.09
C THR A 129 4.28 -10.82 -12.76
N ALA A 130 4.58 -12.12 -12.69
CA ALA A 130 5.73 -12.71 -13.38
C ALA A 130 5.62 -12.56 -14.91
N GLN A 131 4.43 -12.80 -15.48
CA GLN A 131 4.16 -12.60 -16.90
C GLN A 131 4.33 -11.13 -17.32
N LEU A 132 3.82 -10.19 -16.52
CA LEU A 132 3.98 -8.75 -16.79
C LEU A 132 5.46 -8.32 -16.74
N LEU A 133 6.21 -8.77 -15.73
CA LEU A 133 7.63 -8.47 -15.61
C LEU A 133 8.43 -9.04 -16.79
N GLY A 134 8.15 -10.27 -17.21
CA GLY A 134 8.84 -10.90 -18.34
C GLY A 134 8.57 -10.21 -19.70
N ARG A 135 7.48 -9.46 -19.81
CA ARG A 135 7.12 -8.67 -21.01
C ARG A 135 7.60 -7.22 -20.94
N SER A 136 8.21 -6.81 -19.84
CA SER A 136 8.70 -5.45 -19.65
C SER A 136 9.97 -5.18 -20.47
N PHE A 137 10.26 -3.90 -20.71
CA PHE A 137 11.51 -3.44 -21.35
C PHE A 137 12.71 -3.39 -20.39
N LEU A 138 12.57 -3.91 -19.17
CA LEU A 138 13.66 -3.98 -18.21
C LEU A 138 14.73 -4.97 -18.68
N SER A 139 15.99 -4.71 -18.32
CA SER A 139 17.05 -5.71 -18.51
C SER A 139 16.77 -6.95 -17.65
N ALA A 140 17.34 -8.10 -18.02
CA ALA A 140 17.16 -9.34 -17.25
C ALA A 140 17.59 -9.18 -15.77
N GLU A 141 18.64 -8.40 -15.53
CA GLU A 141 19.08 -8.05 -14.17
C GLU A 141 18.02 -7.25 -13.40
N MET A 142 17.46 -6.21 -14.03
CA MET A 142 16.42 -5.38 -13.40
C MET A 142 15.12 -6.16 -13.19
N GLN A 143 14.75 -7.06 -14.10
CA GLN A 143 13.61 -7.96 -13.93
C GLN A 143 13.80 -8.88 -12.71
N ALA A 144 14.99 -9.47 -12.56
CA ALA A 144 15.31 -10.32 -11.41
C ALA A 144 15.27 -9.54 -10.08
N ARG A 145 15.84 -8.33 -10.06
CA ARG A 145 15.79 -7.45 -8.87
C ARG A 145 14.35 -7.05 -8.50
N TYR A 146 13.53 -6.69 -9.48
CA TYR A 146 12.11 -6.38 -9.24
C TYR A 146 11.41 -7.62 -8.66
N ALA A 147 11.53 -8.77 -9.32
CA ALA A 147 10.88 -10.01 -8.90
C ALA A 147 11.24 -10.39 -7.46
N ALA A 148 12.52 -10.26 -7.09
CA ALA A 148 12.98 -10.53 -5.73
C ALA A 148 12.36 -9.57 -4.70
N SER A 149 12.31 -8.26 -4.99
CA SER A 149 11.69 -7.28 -4.08
C SER A 149 10.19 -7.54 -3.89
N LEU A 150 9.48 -7.76 -5.00
CA LEU A 150 8.06 -8.05 -5.02
C LEU A 150 7.75 -9.32 -4.21
N GLU A 151 8.52 -10.38 -4.41
CA GLU A 151 8.33 -11.64 -3.69
C GLU A 151 8.62 -11.48 -2.19
N GLY A 152 9.69 -10.75 -1.82
CA GLY A 152 9.99 -10.45 -0.42
C GLY A 152 8.83 -9.71 0.27
N ARG A 153 8.28 -8.67 -0.36
CA ARG A 153 7.14 -7.92 0.19
C ARG A 153 5.85 -8.76 0.21
N ARG A 154 5.63 -9.62 -0.80
CA ARG A 154 4.50 -10.57 -0.82
C ARG A 154 4.56 -11.52 0.37
N GLN A 155 5.73 -12.07 0.69
CA GLN A 155 5.90 -12.97 1.84
C GLN A 155 5.61 -12.25 3.15
N ARG A 156 6.06 -11.00 3.31
CA ARG A 156 5.74 -10.16 4.49
C ARG A 156 4.25 -9.90 4.64
N LEU A 157 3.53 -9.69 3.54
CA LEU A 157 2.06 -9.56 3.54
C LEU A 157 1.32 -10.88 3.84
N ARG A 158 2.00 -12.03 3.81
CA ARG A 158 1.44 -13.34 4.19
C ARG A 158 1.80 -13.75 5.62
N TYR A 159 2.73 -13.05 6.24
CA TYR A 159 3.25 -13.34 7.56
C TYR A 159 2.59 -12.44 8.63
N ALA A 160 1.96 -13.06 9.62
CA ALA A 160 1.45 -12.39 10.82
C ALA A 160 2.23 -12.92 12.04
N LEU A 161 2.69 -12.02 12.92
CA LEU A 161 3.38 -12.39 14.16
C LEU A 161 2.41 -13.07 15.14
N ALA A 162 1.15 -12.62 15.15
CA ALA A 162 0.07 -13.25 15.92
C ALA A 162 -0.46 -14.51 15.21
N GLY A 163 0.36 -15.56 15.14
CA GLY A 163 0.00 -16.81 14.48
C GLY A 163 1.10 -17.88 14.38
N SER A 164 2.06 -17.89 15.32
CA SER A 164 2.92 -19.07 15.56
C SER A 164 2.28 -20.04 16.54
#